data_AF-A0A6C0CIF5-F1
#
_entry.id   AF-A0A6C0CIF5-F1
#
_cell.length_a   1.000
_cell.length_b   1.000
_cell.length_c   1.000
_cell.angle_alpha   90.00
_cell.angle_beta   90.00
_cell.angle_gamma   90.00
#
_symmetry.space_group_name_H-M   'P 1'
#
loop_
_entity.id
_entity.type
_entity.pdbx_description
1 polymer ?
#
loop_
_entity_poly.entity_id
_entity_poly.type
_entity_poly.pdbx_seq_one_letter_code
_entity_poly.pdbx_strand_id
1 'polypeptide(L)'
;MRPYEDLMKKNNYHQLFFVIVLICYIIFNVQTPYAIAPIVDSIFGNIIVIILAFFILVHSNPILGIIFVFAAYEFIRRSSDKTGTSAIKRYLPSQMKMDSHLSAFNQFPVTLEEQMVKQMAPLVETSGPNHLHYNPATSYTHNAMNVTDTTSVI
;
A
#
# COMPACT_ATOMS: atom_id res chain seq x y z
N MET A 1 21.33 4.73 -38.79
CA MET A 1 21.64 3.34 -38.37
C MET A 1 20.37 2.75 -37.79
N ARG A 2 20.10 1.47 -38.06
CA ARG A 2 18.92 0.82 -37.50
C ARG A 2 19.14 0.52 -36.00
N PRO A 3 18.10 0.49 -35.17
CA PRO A 3 18.26 0.26 -33.73
C PRO A 3 18.98 -1.04 -33.35
N TYR A 4 18.80 -2.11 -34.13
CA TYR A 4 19.44 -3.40 -33.88
C TYR A 4 20.95 -3.39 -34.21
N GLU A 5 21.36 -2.63 -35.22
CA GLU A 5 22.77 -2.50 -35.61
C GLU A 5 23.56 -1.75 -34.53
N ASP A 6 22.93 -0.75 -33.91
CA ASP A 6 23.56 0.00 -32.83
C ASP A 6 23.75 -0.84 -31.57
N LEU A 7 22.81 -1.74 -31.28
CA LEU A 7 22.91 -2.67 -30.15
C LEU A 7 24.01 -3.71 -30.31
N MET A 8 24.27 -4.18 -31.54
CA MET A 8 25.28 -5.20 -31.84
C MET A 8 26.70 -4.63 -32.02
N LYS A 9 26.89 -3.31 -31.90
CA LYS A 9 28.22 -2.71 -31.94
C LYS A 9 29.06 -3.13 -30.72
N LYS A 10 30.35 -3.32 -30.95
CA LYS A 10 31.34 -3.65 -29.92
C LYS A 10 31.39 -2.67 -28.75
N ASN A 11 31.03 -1.40 -28.95
CA ASN A 11 31.00 -0.41 -27.89
C ASN A 11 29.79 -0.56 -26.95
N ASN A 12 28.71 -1.20 -27.41
CA ASN A 12 27.42 -1.28 -26.69
C ASN A 12 27.16 -2.67 -26.08
N TYR A 13 28.19 -3.51 -25.91
CA TYR A 13 28.03 -4.85 -25.31
C TYR A 13 27.36 -4.82 -23.93
N HIS A 14 27.57 -3.77 -23.15
CA HIS A 14 26.90 -3.60 -21.85
C HIS A 14 25.37 -3.48 -22.00
N GLN A 15 24.89 -2.77 -23.02
CA GLN A 15 23.45 -2.64 -23.30
C GLN A 15 22.86 -3.97 -23.79
N LEU A 16 23.59 -4.68 -24.65
CA LEU A 16 23.17 -6.01 -25.12
C LEU A 16 23.10 -7.02 -23.98
N PHE A 17 24.10 -7.04 -23.09
CA PHE A 17 24.08 -7.85 -21.88
C PHE A 17 22.88 -7.53 -20.99
N PHE A 18 22.62 -6.24 -20.75
CA PHE A 18 21.50 -5.79 -19.93
C PHE A 18 20.13 -6.21 -20.53
N VAL A 19 19.96 -6.14 -21.85
CA VAL A 19 18.77 -6.66 -22.55
C VAL A 19 18.59 -8.16 -22.29
N ILE A 20 19.65 -8.96 -22.43
CA ILE A 20 19.57 -10.42 -22.21
C ILE A 20 19.16 -10.72 -20.76
N VAL A 21 19.74 -10.02 -19.79
CA VAL A 21 19.39 -10.17 -18.37
C VAL A 21 17.92 -9.80 -18.11
N LEU A 22 17.43 -8.71 -18.70
CA LEU A 22 16.02 -8.30 -18.56
C LEU A 22 15.06 -9.31 -19.17
N ILE A 23 15.38 -9.86 -20.33
CA ILE A 23 14.58 -10.93 -20.96
C ILE A 23 14.55 -12.16 -20.05
N CYS A 24 15.70 -12.56 -19.50
CA CYS A 24 15.76 -13.66 -18.54
C CYS A 24 14.91 -13.33 -17.30
N TYR A 25 14.99 -12.12 -16.76
CA TYR A 25 14.18 -11.69 -15.62
C TYR A 25 12.67 -11.72 -15.91
N ILE A 26 12.24 -11.39 -17.12
CA ILE A 26 10.82 -11.46 -17.50
C ILE A 26 10.36 -12.92 -17.55
N ILE A 27 11.15 -13.81 -18.17
CA ILE A 27 10.79 -15.22 -18.38
C ILE A 27 10.88 -16.03 -17.08
N PHE A 28 12.00 -15.92 -16.38
CA PHE A 28 12.18 -16.55 -15.08
C PHE A 28 11.41 -15.69 -14.08
N ASN A 29 10.37 -16.26 -13.45
CA ASN A 29 9.59 -15.60 -12.42
C ASN A 29 10.42 -15.43 -11.13
N VAL A 30 11.49 -14.62 -11.22
CA VAL A 30 12.41 -14.31 -10.14
C VAL A 30 11.64 -13.48 -9.13
N GLN A 31 11.56 -14.02 -7.92
CA GLN A 31 10.82 -13.42 -6.82
C GLN A 31 11.59 -12.21 -6.27
N THR A 32 10.89 -11.09 -6.06
CA THR A 32 11.47 -9.93 -5.41
C THR A 32 11.70 -10.22 -3.91
N PRO A 33 12.91 -9.93 -3.37
CA PRO A 33 13.20 -10.17 -1.97
C PRO A 33 12.34 -9.28 -1.06
N TYR A 34 12.05 -9.78 0.15
CA TYR A 34 11.12 -9.15 1.09
C TYR A 34 11.54 -7.72 1.50
N ALA A 35 12.84 -7.42 1.51
CA ALA A 35 13.33 -6.09 1.88
C ALA A 35 12.97 -4.99 0.86
N ILE A 36 12.89 -5.31 -0.43
CA ILE A 36 12.64 -4.31 -1.49
C ILE A 36 11.18 -4.26 -1.93
N ALA A 37 10.45 -5.37 -1.78
CA ALA A 37 9.05 -5.47 -2.18
C ALA A 37 8.15 -4.36 -1.60
N PRO A 38 8.19 -4.02 -0.29
CA PRO A 38 7.31 -2.98 0.25
C PRO A 38 7.69 -1.57 -0.21
N ILE A 39 8.98 -1.33 -0.51
CA ILE A 39 9.46 -0.03 -1.00
C ILE A 39 8.86 0.24 -2.39
N VAL A 40 8.91 -0.78 -3.25
CA VAL A 40 8.42 -0.70 -4.63
C VAL A 40 6.89 -0.68 -4.67
N ASP A 41 6.23 -1.49 -3.86
CA ASP A 41 4.76 -1.59 -3.82
C ASP A 41 4.07 -0.34 -3.22
N SER A 42 4.83 0.60 -2.67
CA SER A 42 4.32 1.90 -2.25
C SER A 42 3.87 2.76 -3.46
N ILE A 43 2.96 3.72 -3.23
CA ILE A 43 2.50 4.65 -4.28
C ILE A 43 3.68 5.44 -4.87
N PHE A 44 4.56 5.97 -4.01
CA PHE A 44 5.74 6.71 -4.44
C PHE A 44 6.76 5.82 -5.16
N GLY A 45 6.99 4.61 -4.65
CA GLY A 45 7.89 3.63 -5.28
C GLY A 45 7.46 3.28 -6.70
N ASN A 46 6.18 2.98 -6.89
CA ASN A 46 5.61 2.70 -8.20
C ASN A 46 5.78 3.88 -9.18
N ILE A 47 5.52 5.11 -8.73
CA ILE A 47 5.70 6.32 -9.55
C ILE A 47 7.18 6.47 -9.96
N ILE A 48 8.11 6.28 -9.02
CA ILE A 48 9.55 6.39 -9.29
C ILE A 48 9.99 5.36 -10.34
N VAL A 49 9.52 4.11 -10.22
CA VAL A 49 9.84 3.05 -11.20
C VAL A 49 9.30 3.40 -12.59
N ILE A 50 8.09 3.96 -12.68
CA ILE A 50 7.51 4.41 -13.95
C ILE A 50 8.34 5.54 -14.56
N ILE A 51 8.71 6.55 -13.77
CA ILE A 51 9.56 7.66 -14.25
C ILE A 51 10.90 7.15 -14.75
N LEU A 52 11.52 6.23 -14.01
CA LEU A 52 12.79 5.60 -14.40
C LEU A 52 12.65 4.84 -15.73
N ALA A 53 11.54 4.13 -15.93
CA ALA A 53 11.28 3.41 -17.17
C ALA A 53 11.14 4.37 -18.36
N PHE A 54 10.41 5.48 -18.21
CA PHE A 54 10.33 6.52 -19.24
C PHE A 54 11.68 7.19 -19.51
N PHE A 55 12.47 7.45 -18.47
CA PHE A 55 13.80 8.03 -18.61
C PHE A 55 14.71 7.14 -19.46
N ILE A 56 14.75 5.83 -19.16
CA ILE A 56 15.56 4.86 -19.93
C ILE A 56 15.04 4.73 -21.36
N LEU A 57 13.72 4.77 -21.58
CA LEU A 57 13.12 4.73 -22.91
C LEU A 57 13.56 5.89 -23.81
N VAL A 58 13.66 7.10 -23.25
CA VAL A 58 14.04 8.31 -24.02
C VAL A 58 15.55 8.42 -24.23
N HIS A 59 16.36 8.04 -23.23
CA HIS A 59 17.81 8.24 -23.26
C HIS A 59 18.62 7.05 -23.79
N SER A 60 18.03 5.85 -23.90
CA SER A 60 18.72 4.63 -24.34
C SER A 60 18.25 4.16 -25.70
N ASN A 61 18.89 3.08 -26.19
CA ASN A 61 18.46 2.40 -27.40
C ASN A 61 16.98 1.98 -27.29
N PRO A 62 16.14 2.23 -28.33
CA PRO A 62 14.69 2.06 -28.23
C PRO A 62 14.28 0.60 -27.96
N ILE A 63 15.05 -0.38 -28.43
CA ILE A 63 14.83 -1.81 -28.13
C ILE A 63 14.99 -2.06 -26.62
N LEU A 64 16.08 -1.58 -26.03
CA LEU A 64 16.34 -1.71 -24.60
C LEU A 64 15.26 -1.00 -23.77
N GLY A 65 14.87 0.20 -24.18
CA GLY A 65 13.82 0.97 -23.52
C GLY A 65 12.49 0.23 -23.46
N ILE A 66 12.03 -0.34 -24.59
CA ILE A 66 10.77 -1.11 -24.63
C ILE A 66 10.85 -2.32 -23.70
N ILE A 67 11.94 -3.09 -23.76
CA ILE A 67 12.12 -4.27 -22.91
C ILE A 67 12.16 -3.87 -21.42
N PHE A 68 12.81 -2.75 -21.11
CA PHE A 68 12.87 -2.23 -19.75
C PHE A 68 11.49 -1.84 -19.21
N VAL A 69 10.61 -1.25 -20.02
CA VAL A 69 9.22 -0.93 -19.62
C VAL A 69 8.46 -2.20 -19.25
N PHE A 70 8.59 -3.27 -20.03
CA PHE A 70 7.99 -4.58 -19.69
C PHE A 70 8.57 -5.15 -18.39
N ALA A 71 9.89 -5.09 -18.21
CA ALA A 71 10.53 -5.55 -16.98
C ALA A 71 10.10 -4.73 -15.75
N ALA A 72 9.93 -3.42 -15.90
CA ALA A 72 9.44 -2.52 -14.85
C ALA A 72 8.00 -2.88 -14.44
N TYR A 73 7.12 -3.17 -15.40
CA TYR A 73 5.78 -3.66 -15.11
C TYR A 73 5.81 -4.99 -14.34
N GLU A 74 6.60 -5.96 -14.80
CA GLU A 74 6.77 -7.23 -14.10
C GLU A 74 7.36 -7.04 -12.70
N PHE A 75 8.28 -6.10 -12.50
CA PHE A 75 8.85 -5.77 -11.20
C PHE A 75 7.82 -5.20 -10.22
N ILE A 76 6.97 -4.28 -10.67
CA ILE A 76 5.87 -3.73 -9.87
C ILE A 76 4.88 -4.84 -9.51
N ARG A 77 4.42 -5.59 -10.51
CA ARG A 77 3.45 -6.68 -10.34
C ARG A 77 3.93 -7.72 -9.33
N ARG A 78 5.19 -8.18 -9.47
CA ARG A 78 5.79 -9.17 -8.56
C ARG A 78 5.96 -8.60 -7.15
N SER A 79 6.28 -7.32 -7.01
CA SER A 79 6.35 -6.66 -5.70
C SER A 79 4.99 -6.61 -5.02
N SER A 80 3.92 -6.28 -5.75
CA SER A 80 2.55 -6.29 -5.21
C SER A 80 2.05 -7.69 -4.85
N ASP A 81 2.45 -8.73 -5.59
CA ASP A 81 2.13 -10.12 -5.28
C ASP A 81 2.86 -10.59 -4.02
N LYS A 82 4.11 -10.13 -3.80
CA LYS A 82 4.89 -10.45 -2.60
C LYS A 82 4.41 -9.77 -1.33
N THR A 83 4.01 -8.50 -1.40
CA THR A 83 3.45 -7.77 -0.26
C THR A 83 2.01 -8.21 0.05
N GLY A 84 1.33 -8.86 -0.91
CA GLY A 84 -0.07 -9.30 -0.77
C GLY A 84 -1.09 -8.23 -1.13
N THR A 85 -0.65 -7.01 -1.46
CA THR A 85 -1.49 -5.89 -1.91
C THR A 85 -2.30 -6.25 -3.16
N SER A 86 -1.74 -7.07 -4.05
CA SER A 86 -2.42 -7.59 -5.24
C SER A 86 -3.65 -8.43 -4.87
N ALA A 87 -3.52 -9.33 -3.89
CA ALA A 87 -4.62 -10.15 -3.40
C ALA A 87 -5.68 -9.30 -2.69
N ILE A 88 -5.26 -8.35 -1.85
CA ILE A 88 -6.18 -7.42 -1.17
C ILE A 88 -7.00 -6.64 -2.21
N LYS A 89 -6.37 -6.07 -3.23
CA LYS A 89 -7.07 -5.31 -4.29
C LYS A 89 -8.03 -6.18 -5.12
N ARG A 90 -7.72 -7.48 -5.29
CA ARG A 90 -8.51 -8.37 -6.14
C ARG A 90 -9.70 -8.99 -5.43
N TYR A 91 -9.53 -9.34 -4.15
CA TYR A 91 -10.50 -10.14 -3.41
C TYR A 91 -11.24 -9.38 -2.31
N LEU A 92 -10.72 -8.25 -1.84
CA LEU A 92 -11.38 -7.45 -0.80
C LEU A 92 -12.26 -6.36 -1.42
N PRO A 93 -13.51 -6.18 -0.95
CA PRO A 93 -14.34 -5.06 -1.37
C PRO A 93 -13.74 -3.74 -0.88
N SER A 94 -13.99 -2.66 -1.62
CA SER A 94 -13.65 -1.32 -1.14
C SER A 94 -14.49 -0.97 0.09
N GLN A 95 -13.96 -0.10 0.96
CA GLN A 95 -14.69 0.36 2.14
C GLN A 95 -16.07 0.91 1.79
N MET A 96 -16.18 1.72 0.73
CA MET A 96 -17.46 2.22 0.23
C MET A 96 -18.48 1.11 -0.13
N LYS A 97 -18.02 0.00 -0.72
CA LYS A 97 -18.88 -1.15 -1.02
C LYS A 97 -19.24 -1.94 0.24
N MET A 98 -18.30 -2.04 1.18
CA MET A 98 -18.54 -2.69 2.47
C MET A 98 -19.57 -1.90 3.28
N ASP A 99 -19.41 -0.58 3.36
CA ASP A 99 -20.29 0.33 4.10
C ASP A 99 -21.70 0.32 3.51
N SER A 100 -21.85 0.33 2.18
CA SER A 100 -23.16 0.24 1.56
C SER A 100 -23.83 -1.12 1.81
N HIS A 101 -23.06 -2.20 1.76
CA HIS A 101 -23.53 -3.54 2.08
C HIS A 101 -23.98 -3.63 3.54
N LEU A 102 -23.15 -3.22 4.50
CA LEU A 102 -23.49 -3.23 5.93
C LEU A 102 -24.67 -2.31 6.26
N SER A 103 -24.72 -1.12 5.64
CA SER A 103 -25.83 -0.18 5.81
C SER A 103 -27.16 -0.77 5.34
N ALA A 104 -27.16 -1.62 4.31
CA ALA A 104 -28.38 -2.30 3.85
C ALA A 104 -28.93 -3.29 4.89
N PHE A 105 -28.06 -3.94 5.68
CA PHE A 105 -28.49 -4.86 6.74
C PHE A 105 -28.80 -4.15 8.06
N ASN A 106 -28.31 -2.92 8.24
CA ASN A 106 -28.50 -2.13 9.46
C ASN A 106 -29.58 -1.04 9.34
N GLN A 107 -30.56 -1.23 8.45
CA GLN A 107 -31.74 -0.36 8.35
C GLN A 107 -32.77 -0.73 9.42
N PHE A 108 -32.44 -0.51 10.69
CA PHE A 108 -33.36 -0.73 11.80
C PHE A 108 -34.15 0.54 12.10
N PRO A 109 -35.48 0.45 12.33
CA PRO A 109 -36.23 1.58 12.87
C PRO A 109 -35.73 1.90 14.28
N VAL A 110 -35.76 3.19 14.65
CA VAL A 110 -35.37 3.62 16.00
C VAL A 110 -36.27 2.94 17.02
N THR A 111 -35.68 2.23 17.98
CA THR A 111 -36.40 1.48 19.01
C THR A 111 -36.89 2.39 20.13
N LEU A 112 -37.88 1.92 20.90
CA LEU A 112 -38.40 2.67 22.05
C LEU A 112 -37.33 2.82 23.13
N GLU A 113 -36.52 1.79 23.32
CA GLU A 113 -35.38 1.76 24.23
C GLU A 113 -34.36 2.83 23.82
N GLU A 114 -34.05 2.96 22.53
CA GLU A 114 -33.13 3.97 22.03
C GLU A 114 -33.69 5.39 22.18
N GLN A 115 -34.99 5.59 21.95
CA GLN A 115 -35.65 6.88 22.19
C GLN A 115 -35.62 7.26 23.66
N MET A 116 -35.93 6.31 24.55
CA MET A 116 -35.92 6.52 25.99
C MET A 116 -34.50 6.77 26.50
N VAL A 117 -33.50 6.03 26.02
CA VAL A 117 -32.08 6.27 26.36
C VAL A 117 -31.64 7.65 25.88
N LYS A 118 -31.98 8.06 24.65
CA LYS A 118 -31.66 9.40 24.15
C LYS A 118 -32.31 10.51 24.99
N GLN A 119 -33.51 10.26 25.51
CA GLN A 119 -34.24 11.22 26.34
C GLN A 119 -33.77 11.25 27.80
N MET A 120 -33.39 10.10 28.37
CA MET A 120 -33.12 9.93 29.80
C MET A 120 -31.63 9.87 30.14
N ALA A 121 -30.76 9.53 29.19
CA ALA A 121 -29.33 9.53 29.41
C ALA A 121 -28.85 10.99 29.50
N PRO A 122 -28.11 11.36 30.55
CA PRO A 122 -27.49 12.68 30.66
C PRO A 122 -26.27 12.72 29.72
N LEU A 123 -26.53 12.77 28.41
CA LEU A 123 -25.51 12.96 27.40
C LEU A 123 -25.15 14.44 27.37
N VAL A 124 -23.91 14.76 27.69
CA VAL A 124 -23.39 16.12 27.58
C VAL A 124 -23.18 16.42 26.10
N GLU A 125 -24.15 17.02 25.43
CA GLU A 125 -24.06 17.40 24.00
C GLU A 125 -23.18 18.65 23.76
N THR A 126 -22.72 19.29 24.83
CA THR A 126 -21.78 20.41 24.75
C THR A 126 -20.36 19.87 24.74
N SER A 127 -19.46 20.45 23.95
CA SER A 127 -18.02 20.29 24.17
C SER A 127 -17.76 20.57 25.66
N GLY A 128 -17.33 19.55 26.41
CA GLY A 128 -17.01 19.72 27.82
C GLY A 128 -15.96 20.82 28.01
N PRO A 129 -15.77 21.34 29.22
CA PRO A 129 -14.72 22.31 29.51
C PRO A 129 -13.40 21.84 28.87
N ASN A 130 -12.66 22.73 28.20
CA ASN A 130 -11.36 22.42 27.56
C ASN A 130 -10.27 21.96 28.56
N HIS A 131 -10.64 21.75 29.82
CA HIS A 131 -9.80 21.48 30.98
C HIS A 131 -10.63 20.62 31.95
N LEU A 132 -11.01 19.43 31.50
CA LEU A 132 -11.48 18.37 32.38
C LEU A 132 -10.25 17.76 33.07
N HIS A 133 -10.07 18.06 34.36
CA HIS A 133 -9.10 17.38 35.21
C HIS A 133 -9.67 16.02 35.64
N TYR A 134 -9.75 15.08 34.70
CA TYR A 134 -10.10 13.69 35.01
C TYR A 134 -8.87 12.98 35.58
N ASN A 135 -8.96 12.53 36.82
CA ASN A 135 -7.98 11.62 37.42
C ASN A 135 -8.67 10.25 37.56
N PRO A 136 -8.26 9.22 36.79
CA PRO A 136 -8.87 7.90 36.90
C PRO A 136 -8.64 7.35 38.31
N ALA A 137 -9.72 6.89 38.95
CA ALA A 137 -9.61 6.15 40.19
C ALA A 137 -8.96 4.79 39.87
N THR A 138 -7.63 4.70 40.03
CA THR A 138 -6.91 3.45 39.84
C THR A 138 -7.08 2.59 41.09
N SER A 139 -7.69 1.42 40.91
CA SER A 139 -7.63 0.33 41.90
C SER A 139 -6.47 -0.60 41.55
N TYR A 140 -6.22 -1.61 42.38
CA TYR A 140 -5.15 -2.57 42.15
C TYR A 140 -5.32 -3.29 40.80
N THR A 141 -4.47 -2.96 39.82
CA THR A 141 -4.66 -3.39 38.42
C THR A 141 -4.16 -4.81 38.13
N HIS A 142 -3.71 -5.58 39.13
CA HIS A 142 -3.18 -6.93 38.95
C HIS A 142 -2.16 -7.05 37.78
N ASN A 143 -1.19 -6.14 37.72
CA ASN A 143 -0.19 -6.04 36.64
C ASN A 143 -0.75 -5.72 35.24
N ALA A 144 -1.98 -5.20 35.13
CA ALA A 144 -2.46 -4.62 33.88
C ALA A 144 -1.81 -3.25 33.63
N MET A 145 -1.60 -2.93 32.35
CA MET A 145 -1.01 -1.67 31.89
C MET A 145 -1.82 -0.48 32.42
N ASN A 146 -1.13 0.49 33.02
CA ASN A 146 -1.76 1.69 33.55
C ASN A 146 -2.23 2.56 32.38
N VAL A 147 -3.50 2.98 32.38
CA VAL A 147 -4.12 3.82 31.33
C VAL A 147 -3.44 5.19 31.21
N THR A 148 -2.71 5.63 32.24
CA THR A 148 -1.92 6.87 32.23
C THR A 148 -0.47 6.69 31.80
N ASP A 149 0.00 5.45 31.60
CA ASP A 149 1.36 5.17 31.15
C ASP A 149 1.42 5.19 29.62
N THR A 150 1.88 6.31 29.07
CA THR A 150 2.14 6.49 27.64
C THR A 150 3.57 6.12 27.24
N THR A 151 4.42 5.72 28.20
CA THR A 151 5.84 5.45 27.97
C THR A 151 6.15 4.00 27.63
N SER A 152 5.21 3.08 27.89
CA SER A 152 5.38 1.64 27.65
C SER A 152 4.93 1.16 26.27
N VAL A 153 4.54 2.06 25.35
CA VAL A 153 4.23 1.71 23.95
C VAL A 153 5.50 1.93 23.10
N ILE A 154 6.47 1.02 23.23
CA ILE A 154 7.58 0.85 22.29
C ILE A 154 7.70 -0.64 21.97
#